data_AF-A0A6C0CVT3-F1
#
_entry.id   AF-A0A6C0CVT3-F1
#
_cell.length_a   1.000
_cell.length_b   1.000
_cell.length_c   1.000
_cell.angle_alpha   90.00
_cell.angle_beta   90.00
_cell.angle_gamma   90.00
#
_symmetry.space_group_name_H-M   'P 1'
#
loop_
_entity.id
_entity.type
_entity.pdbx_description
1 polymer ?
#
loop_
_entity_poly.entity_id
_entity_poly.type
_entity_poly.pdbx_seq_one_letter_code
_entity_poly.pdbx_strand_id
1 'polypeptide(L)'
;MDTSYISVLIFLITTILFYLVLKPKMKLDTLNDAALMGKYATSKYMGLGIYLLLVVMTQFAVNAFYVINTCGGSSTSNIGYAFIVTFIPWIFIFGILMAVLIIFPGIKSAFSNVVGYFIVASTANGVLTELLVNTDLNRTIKDDPSLSPEQKLSYQTAADAIIKLCGNMSILINQIVPENFNKIWTSILTPLMKDQYQPTISNGVPIENQNALGLKQKLLDVVVLRDNIGEGMWFLYTAILLTSIVQYKITSRGCVQNLQDIQQNQQDYLKKQAVKTAANAKAKNMVYTKST
;
A
#
# COMPACT_ATOMS: atom_id res chain seq x y z
N MET A 1 11.64 14.87 19.72
CA MET A 1 10.91 13.85 18.94
C MET A 1 11.93 13.18 18.04
N ASP A 2 12.09 11.86 18.11
CA ASP A 2 12.97 11.16 17.17
C ASP A 2 12.44 11.38 15.75
N THR A 3 13.30 11.89 14.89
CA THR A 3 12.98 12.22 13.49
C THR A 3 12.56 11.00 12.69
N SER A 4 12.90 9.81 13.16
CA SER A 4 12.38 8.52 12.69
C SER A 4 10.84 8.46 12.71
N TYR A 5 10.19 8.91 13.78
CA TYR A 5 8.71 8.87 13.86
C TYR A 5 8.06 9.82 12.87
N ILE A 6 8.64 11.02 12.69
CA ILE A 6 8.16 12.01 11.72
C ILE A 6 8.31 11.47 10.29
N SER A 7 9.45 10.85 9.99
CA SER A 7 9.72 10.19 8.70
C SER A 7 8.69 9.10 8.39
N VAL A 8 8.41 8.20 9.35
CA VAL A 8 7.40 7.14 9.19
C VAL A 8 5.98 7.73 9.06
N LEU A 9 5.64 8.74 9.85
CA LEU A 9 4.32 9.38 9.78
C LEU A 9 4.09 10.04 8.41
N ILE A 10 5.06 10.80 7.91
CA ILE A 10 4.97 11.43 6.58
C ILE A 10 4.90 10.36 5.48
N PHE A 11 5.63 9.26 5.63
CA PHE A 11 5.54 8.12 4.72
C PHE A 11 4.12 7.53 4.71
N LEU A 12 3.53 7.29 5.88
CA LEU A 12 2.16 6.76 6.00
C LEU A 12 1.14 7.68 5.34
N ILE A 13 1.22 8.99 5.60
CA ILE A 13 0.33 9.98 4.98
C ILE A 13 0.49 9.95 3.45
N THR A 14 1.73 9.96 2.96
CA THR A 14 2.01 9.91 1.50
C THR A 14 1.47 8.62 0.89
N THR A 15 1.62 7.49 1.58
CA THR A 15 1.12 6.18 1.13
C THR A 15 -0.41 6.15 1.08
N ILE A 16 -1.08 6.68 2.09
CA ILE A 16 -2.55 6.78 2.12
C ILE A 16 -3.03 7.66 0.96
N LEU A 17 -2.42 8.83 0.76
CA LEU A 17 -2.75 9.72 -0.36
C LEU A 17 -2.53 9.05 -1.73
N PHE A 18 -1.49 8.22 -1.87
CA PHE A 18 -1.27 7.43 -3.07
C PHE A 18 -2.47 6.51 -3.36
N TYR A 19 -2.94 5.74 -2.38
CA TYR A 19 -4.09 4.83 -2.57
C TYR A 19 -5.42 5.56 -2.78
N LEU A 20 -5.58 6.77 -2.24
CA LEU A 20 -6.81 7.55 -2.37
C LEU A 20 -6.89 8.34 -3.68
N VAL A 21 -5.78 8.89 -4.16
CA VAL A 21 -5.76 9.89 -5.24
C VAL A 21 -5.03 9.39 -6.49
N LEU A 22 -3.86 8.78 -6.34
CA LEU A 22 -2.97 8.47 -7.47
C LEU A 22 -3.21 7.07 -8.05
N LYS A 23 -3.59 6.10 -7.23
CA LYS A 23 -3.80 4.73 -7.69
C LYS A 23 -5.15 4.61 -8.42
N PRO A 24 -5.18 4.23 -9.70
CA PRO A 24 -6.44 4.07 -10.44
C PRO A 24 -7.27 2.93 -9.83
N LYS A 25 -8.60 3.11 -9.79
CA LYS A 25 -9.53 2.07 -9.36
C LYS A 25 -9.80 1.09 -10.51
N MET A 26 -9.78 -0.20 -10.21
CA MET A 26 -10.11 -1.26 -11.17
C MET A 26 -11.63 -1.40 -11.28
N LYS A 27 -12.15 -1.43 -12.52
CA LYS A 27 -13.57 -1.67 -12.82
C LYS A 27 -13.73 -2.96 -13.63
N LEU A 28 -14.94 -3.55 -13.62
CA LEU A 28 -15.23 -4.75 -14.41
C LEU A 28 -14.98 -4.56 -15.91
N ASP A 29 -15.39 -3.43 -16.49
CA ASP A 29 -15.15 -3.14 -17.91
C ASP A 29 -13.66 -3.14 -18.26
N THR A 30 -12.83 -2.73 -17.29
CA THR A 30 -11.37 -2.76 -17.45
C THR A 30 -10.89 -4.19 -17.60
N LEU A 31 -11.40 -5.16 -16.85
CA LEU A 31 -10.96 -6.56 -16.91
C LEU A 31 -11.31 -7.28 -18.23
N ASN A 32 -12.34 -6.81 -18.93
CA ASN A 32 -12.86 -7.48 -20.12
C ASN A 32 -12.36 -6.86 -21.43
N ASP A 33 -11.73 -5.68 -21.37
CA ASP A 33 -11.24 -4.95 -22.54
C ASP A 33 -9.71 -4.76 -22.46
N ALA A 34 -9.00 -5.32 -23.44
CA ALA A 34 -7.54 -5.26 -23.51
C ALA A 34 -6.99 -3.83 -23.63
N ALA A 35 -7.69 -2.93 -24.33
CA ALA A 35 -7.29 -1.53 -24.46
C ALA A 35 -7.48 -0.76 -23.15
N LEU A 36 -8.58 -1.04 -22.43
CA LEU A 36 -8.80 -0.46 -21.09
C LEU A 36 -7.81 -1.01 -20.06
N MET A 37 -7.49 -2.31 -20.09
CA MET A 37 -6.42 -2.89 -19.28
C MET A 37 -5.08 -2.21 -19.53
N GLY A 38 -4.73 -1.97 -20.80
CA GLY A 38 -3.50 -1.27 -21.18
C GLY A 38 -3.44 0.13 -20.57
N LYS A 39 -4.51 0.92 -20.71
CA LYS A 39 -4.61 2.27 -20.10
C LYS A 39 -4.52 2.24 -18.58
N TYR A 40 -5.19 1.28 -17.95
CA TYR A 40 -5.13 1.09 -16.50
C TYR A 40 -3.70 0.77 -16.03
N ALA A 41 -3.01 -0.15 -16.72
CA ALA A 41 -1.63 -0.52 -16.40
C ALA A 41 -0.69 0.70 -16.52
N THR A 42 -0.76 1.46 -17.62
CA THR A 42 0.04 2.68 -17.79
C THR A 42 -0.24 3.69 -16.68
N SER A 43 -1.52 3.96 -16.37
CA SER A 43 -1.89 4.88 -15.29
C SER A 43 -1.39 4.42 -13.92
N LYS A 44 -1.45 3.11 -13.64
CA LYS A 44 -0.96 2.50 -12.40
C LYS A 44 0.56 2.69 -12.28
N TYR A 45 1.33 2.40 -13.32
CA TYR A 45 2.79 2.55 -13.29
C TYR A 45 3.22 4.01 -13.21
N MET A 46 2.54 4.90 -13.91
CA MET A 46 2.76 6.34 -13.78
C MET A 46 2.49 6.82 -12.35
N GLY A 47 1.37 6.40 -11.75
CA GLY A 47 1.03 6.70 -10.36
C GLY A 47 2.09 6.19 -9.36
N LEU A 48 2.63 4.99 -9.60
CA LEU A 48 3.73 4.43 -8.80
C LEU A 48 5.02 5.25 -8.95
N GLY A 49 5.36 5.71 -10.16
CA GLY A 49 6.51 6.58 -10.38
C GLY A 49 6.40 7.92 -9.65
N ILE A 50 5.22 8.56 -9.72
CA ILE A 50 4.93 9.80 -8.98
C ILE A 50 5.01 9.55 -7.47
N TYR A 51 4.46 8.43 -7.00
CA TYR A 51 4.53 8.04 -5.59
C TYR A 51 5.96 7.86 -5.10
N LEU A 52 6.81 7.15 -5.85
CA LEU A 52 8.23 7.00 -5.53
C LEU A 52 8.92 8.36 -5.41
N LEU A 53 8.67 9.27 -6.35
CA LEU A 53 9.22 10.62 -6.31
C LEU A 53 8.77 11.37 -5.06
N LEU A 54 7.47 11.36 -4.74
CA LEU A 54 6.93 12.01 -3.54
C LEU A 54 7.53 11.45 -2.26
N VAL A 55 7.68 10.12 -2.15
CA VAL A 55 8.34 9.48 -1.01
C VAL A 55 9.78 9.96 -0.91
N VAL A 56 10.58 9.88 -1.98
CA VAL A 56 11.98 10.31 -1.94
C VAL A 56 12.11 11.78 -1.53
N MET A 57 11.29 12.65 -2.11
CA MET A 57 11.33 14.10 -1.83
C MET A 57 10.93 14.43 -0.38
N THR A 58 9.86 13.82 0.11
CA THR A 58 9.41 14.04 1.49
C THR A 58 10.41 13.49 2.52
N GLN A 59 10.97 12.31 2.27
CA GLN A 59 12.00 11.72 3.13
C GLN A 59 13.28 12.54 3.12
N PHE A 60 13.67 13.06 1.96
CA PHE A 60 14.82 13.96 1.86
C PHE A 60 14.61 15.25 2.65
N ALA A 61 13.43 15.86 2.54
CA ALA A 61 13.11 17.07 3.31
C ALA A 61 13.23 16.85 4.82
N VAL A 62 12.70 15.73 5.34
CA VAL A 62 12.78 15.38 6.77
C VAL A 62 14.24 15.16 7.19
N ASN A 63 14.99 14.38 6.42
CA ASN A 63 16.38 14.06 6.76
C ASN A 63 17.30 15.28 6.63
N ALA A 64 17.11 16.13 5.62
CA ALA A 64 17.84 17.38 5.46
C ALA A 64 17.55 18.34 6.62
N PHE A 65 16.29 18.50 7.00
CA PHE A 65 15.91 19.32 8.16
C PHE A 65 16.57 18.82 9.44
N TYR A 66 16.60 17.51 9.65
CA TYR A 66 17.25 16.91 10.82
C TYR A 66 18.76 17.18 10.85
N VAL A 67 19.46 16.93 9.74
CA VAL A 67 20.91 17.15 9.64
C VAL A 67 21.25 18.62 9.85
N ILE A 68 20.52 19.55 9.24
CA ILE A 68 20.77 20.99 9.37
C ILE A 68 20.59 21.46 10.82
N ASN A 69 19.50 21.05 11.48
CA ASN A 69 19.21 21.47 12.85
C ASN A 69 20.15 20.85 13.88
N THR A 70 20.62 19.63 13.63
CA THR A 70 21.51 18.91 14.57
C THR A 70 22.95 19.35 14.41
N CYS A 71 23.43 19.50 13.17
CA CYS A 71 24.85 19.75 12.92
C CYS A 71 25.25 21.22 12.83
N GLY A 72 24.31 22.14 12.54
CA GLY A 72 24.63 23.54 12.27
C GLY A 72 25.64 23.70 11.11
N GLY A 73 26.18 24.91 10.90
CA GLY A 73 27.21 25.16 9.89
C GLY A 73 26.71 25.28 8.44
N SER A 74 27.62 25.19 7.46
CA SER A 74 27.31 25.45 6.06
C SER A 74 26.23 24.51 5.53
N SER A 75 25.12 25.10 5.09
CA SER A 75 23.97 24.35 4.57
C SER A 75 24.35 23.44 3.40
N THR A 76 25.38 23.78 2.63
CA THR A 76 25.80 23.08 1.41
C THR A 76 26.48 21.72 1.65
N SER A 77 27.34 21.59 2.67
CA SER A 77 28.02 20.32 2.96
C SER A 77 27.07 19.30 3.60
N ASN A 78 26.23 19.80 4.51
CA ASN A 78 25.29 18.99 5.28
C ASN A 78 24.09 18.53 4.43
N ILE A 79 23.59 19.37 3.51
CA ILE A 79 22.51 18.99 2.59
C ILE A 79 22.97 17.93 1.57
N GLY A 80 24.22 18.03 1.09
CA GLY A 80 24.78 17.05 0.14
C GLY A 80 24.89 15.66 0.75
N TYR A 81 25.25 15.57 2.03
CA TYR A 81 25.23 14.30 2.74
C TYR A 81 23.82 13.74 2.94
N ALA A 82 22.88 14.57 3.41
CA ALA A 82 21.49 14.19 3.60
C ALA A 82 20.87 13.67 2.28
N PHE A 83 21.27 14.26 1.16
CA PHE A 83 20.88 13.83 -0.18
C PHE A 83 21.35 12.40 -0.46
N ILE A 84 22.67 12.13 -0.37
CA ILE A 84 23.24 10.81 -0.69
C ILE A 84 22.65 9.72 0.21
N VAL A 85 22.56 9.98 1.51
CA VAL A 85 22.06 8.99 2.48
C VAL A 85 20.56 8.77 2.35
N THR A 86 19.81 9.69 1.76
CA THR A 86 18.37 9.48 1.51
C THR A 86 18.12 8.90 0.12
N PHE A 87 18.56 9.57 -0.94
CA PHE A 87 18.21 9.21 -2.31
C PHE A 87 18.68 7.81 -2.68
N ILE A 88 19.90 7.41 -2.31
CA ILE A 88 20.42 6.08 -2.69
C ILE A 88 19.56 4.96 -2.10
N PRO A 89 19.40 4.82 -0.78
CA PRO A 89 18.59 3.72 -0.24
C PRO A 89 17.12 3.82 -0.67
N TRP A 90 16.53 5.01 -0.75
CA TRP A 90 15.13 5.13 -1.16
C TRP A 90 14.92 4.83 -2.64
N ILE A 91 15.78 5.26 -3.55
CA ILE A 91 15.63 4.91 -4.97
C ILE A 91 15.94 3.43 -5.20
N PHE A 92 17.07 2.94 -4.69
CA PHE A 92 17.50 1.59 -4.99
C PHE A 92 16.72 0.55 -4.20
N ILE A 93 16.64 0.63 -2.88
CA ILE A 93 16.01 -0.44 -2.09
C ILE A 93 14.48 -0.38 -2.25
N PHE A 94 13.87 0.79 -2.05
CA PHE A 94 12.41 0.92 -2.18
C PHE A 94 11.95 0.79 -3.63
N GLY A 95 12.68 1.39 -4.59
CA GLY A 95 12.38 1.23 -6.02
C GLY A 95 12.53 -0.21 -6.51
N ILE A 96 13.56 -0.95 -6.07
CA ILE A 96 13.70 -2.39 -6.37
C ILE A 96 12.54 -3.17 -5.77
N LEU A 97 12.15 -2.90 -4.52
CA LEU A 97 10.99 -3.56 -3.91
C LEU A 97 9.73 -3.31 -4.76
N MET A 98 9.47 -2.07 -5.18
CA MET A 98 8.33 -1.77 -6.05
C MET A 98 8.40 -2.55 -7.37
N ALA A 99 9.57 -2.63 -8.01
CA ALA A 99 9.76 -3.42 -9.22
C ALA A 99 9.51 -4.92 -9.00
N VAL A 100 9.99 -5.46 -7.88
CA VAL A 100 9.75 -6.86 -7.48
C VAL A 100 8.25 -7.14 -7.32
N LEU A 101 7.49 -6.25 -6.68
CA LEU A 101 6.03 -6.42 -6.53
C LEU A 101 5.26 -6.29 -7.86
N ILE A 102 5.84 -5.61 -8.86
CA ILE A 102 5.27 -5.52 -10.21
C ILE A 102 5.54 -6.82 -10.98
N ILE A 103 6.77 -7.32 -10.95
CA ILE A 103 7.19 -8.52 -11.69
C ILE A 103 6.61 -9.78 -11.07
N PHE A 104 6.56 -9.85 -9.74
CA PHE A 104 6.11 -10.99 -8.97
C PHE A 104 4.93 -10.60 -8.06
N PRO A 105 3.72 -10.42 -8.62
CA PRO A 105 2.54 -10.00 -7.85
C PRO A 105 2.18 -11.00 -6.73
N GLY A 106 2.53 -12.28 -6.90
CA GLY A 106 2.35 -13.31 -5.89
C GLY A 106 3.05 -13.02 -4.55
N ILE A 107 4.09 -12.19 -4.51
CA ILE A 107 4.78 -11.82 -3.25
C ILE A 107 3.86 -11.02 -2.32
N LYS A 108 2.88 -10.28 -2.86
CA LYS A 108 1.88 -9.56 -2.07
C LYS A 108 1.03 -10.50 -1.21
N SER A 109 0.87 -11.75 -1.64
CA SER A 109 0.08 -12.77 -0.94
C SER A 109 0.55 -13.05 0.48
N ALA A 110 1.85 -12.87 0.78
CA ALA A 110 2.40 -13.05 2.12
C ALA A 110 1.68 -12.19 3.16
N PHE A 111 1.34 -10.95 2.81
CA PHE A 111 0.59 -10.04 3.68
C PHE A 111 -0.90 -10.00 3.35
N SER A 112 -1.28 -10.09 2.08
CA SER A 112 -2.70 -10.01 1.69
C SER A 112 -3.52 -11.21 2.18
N ASN A 113 -2.93 -12.39 2.34
CA ASN A 113 -3.63 -13.57 2.85
C ASN A 113 -3.83 -13.56 4.37
N VAL A 114 -3.08 -12.71 5.08
CA VAL A 114 -3.15 -12.59 6.54
C VAL A 114 -3.82 -11.28 6.92
N VAL A 115 -3.12 -10.16 6.70
CA VAL A 115 -3.60 -8.81 7.06
C VAL A 115 -4.72 -8.37 6.12
N GLY A 116 -4.54 -8.58 4.82
CA GLY A 116 -5.56 -8.25 3.82
C GLY A 116 -6.85 -9.03 4.07
N TYR A 117 -6.73 -10.35 4.24
CA TYR A 117 -7.85 -11.22 4.56
C TYR A 117 -8.58 -10.75 5.81
N PHE A 118 -7.88 -10.48 6.90
CA PHE A 118 -8.49 -10.01 8.14
C PHE A 118 -9.36 -8.77 7.93
N ILE A 119 -8.90 -7.81 7.12
CA ILE A 119 -9.64 -6.57 6.84
C ILE A 119 -10.87 -6.83 5.95
N VAL A 120 -10.76 -7.72 4.96
CA VAL A 120 -11.83 -7.91 3.96
C VAL A 120 -12.77 -9.09 4.26
N ALA A 121 -12.43 -9.95 5.21
CA ALA A 121 -13.10 -11.23 5.46
C ALA A 121 -14.61 -11.09 5.60
N SER A 122 -15.09 -10.14 6.42
CA SER A 122 -16.54 -9.96 6.63
C SER A 122 -17.28 -9.63 5.33
N THR A 123 -16.74 -8.70 4.53
CA THR A 123 -17.38 -8.30 3.26
C THR A 123 -17.29 -9.41 2.23
N ALA A 124 -16.13 -10.07 2.12
CA ALA A 124 -15.91 -11.17 1.20
C ALA A 124 -16.84 -12.35 1.47
N ASN A 125 -16.94 -12.79 2.74
CA ASN A 125 -17.86 -13.84 3.16
C ASN A 125 -19.31 -13.45 2.87
N GLY A 126 -19.72 -12.22 3.19
CA GLY A 126 -21.09 -11.75 2.90
C GLY A 126 -21.45 -11.86 1.42
N VAL A 127 -20.55 -11.41 0.53
CA VAL A 127 -20.76 -11.53 -0.92
C VAL A 127 -20.81 -12.98 -1.38
N LEU A 128 -19.90 -13.83 -0.90
CA LEU A 128 -19.84 -15.24 -1.30
C LEU A 128 -21.06 -16.03 -0.78
N THR A 129 -21.54 -15.79 0.44
CA THR A 129 -22.76 -16.43 0.98
C THR A 129 -24.02 -15.95 0.28
N GLU A 130 -24.05 -14.70 -0.16
CA GLU A 130 -25.16 -14.17 -0.96
C GLU A 130 -25.18 -14.81 -2.35
N LEU A 131 -24.01 -14.93 -2.99
CA LEU A 131 -23.83 -15.40 -4.35
C LEU A 131 -23.98 -16.93 -4.49
N LEU A 132 -23.32 -17.69 -3.62
CA LEU A 132 -23.16 -19.14 -3.74
C LEU A 132 -24.29 -19.88 -3.05
N VAL A 133 -24.68 -21.03 -3.61
CA VAL A 133 -25.69 -21.86 -2.97
C VAL A 133 -25.18 -22.41 -1.64
N ASN A 134 -26.03 -22.40 -0.61
CA ASN A 134 -25.72 -23.07 0.64
C ASN A 134 -25.49 -24.57 0.39
N THR A 135 -24.48 -25.08 1.07
CA THR A 135 -23.82 -26.38 0.93
C THR A 135 -24.72 -27.63 1.13
N ASP A 136 -26.02 -27.45 1.32
CA ASP A 136 -27.00 -28.53 1.59
C ASP A 136 -27.74 -29.01 0.32
N LEU A 137 -27.13 -28.88 -0.86
CA LEU A 137 -27.73 -29.25 -2.15
C LEU A 137 -27.21 -30.56 -2.76
N ASN A 138 -26.96 -31.57 -1.94
CA ASN A 138 -26.84 -32.96 -2.43
C ASN A 138 -28.11 -33.49 -3.15
N ARG A 139 -29.19 -32.69 -3.23
CA ARG A 139 -30.47 -33.03 -3.86
C ARG A 139 -30.60 -32.58 -5.32
N THR A 140 -30.15 -31.39 -5.70
CA THR A 140 -30.52 -30.81 -7.01
C THR A 140 -29.75 -31.41 -8.19
N ILE A 141 -28.50 -31.84 -8.00
CA ILE A 141 -27.68 -32.45 -9.07
C ILE A 141 -28.09 -33.91 -9.36
N LYS A 142 -28.67 -34.62 -8.37
CA LYS A 142 -29.11 -36.01 -8.54
C LYS A 142 -30.29 -36.13 -9.50
N ASP A 143 -31.20 -35.16 -9.48
CA ASP A 143 -32.52 -35.28 -10.09
C ASP A 143 -32.65 -34.61 -11.46
N ASP A 144 -31.59 -34.01 -12.02
CA ASP A 144 -31.64 -33.39 -13.36
C ASP A 144 -31.59 -34.46 -14.48
N PRO A 145 -32.66 -34.66 -15.27
CA PRO A 145 -32.71 -35.68 -16.32
C PRO A 145 -31.91 -35.32 -17.58
N SER A 146 -31.36 -34.11 -17.70
CA SER A 146 -30.66 -33.62 -18.90
C SER A 146 -29.16 -33.95 -18.96
N LEU A 147 -28.57 -34.44 -17.87
CA LEU A 147 -27.14 -34.67 -17.73
C LEU A 147 -26.76 -36.15 -17.90
N SER A 148 -25.68 -36.42 -18.64
CA SER A 148 -25.14 -37.77 -18.75
C SER A 148 -24.58 -38.27 -17.40
N PRO A 149 -24.52 -39.59 -17.15
CA PRO A 149 -24.00 -40.14 -15.90
C PRO A 149 -22.58 -39.68 -15.55
N GLU A 150 -21.70 -39.53 -16.55
CA GLU A 150 -20.33 -39.04 -16.38
C GLU A 150 -20.27 -37.54 -16.07
N GLN A 151 -21.14 -36.75 -16.70
CA GLN A 151 -21.27 -35.32 -16.40
C GLN A 151 -21.78 -35.11 -14.98
N LYS A 152 -22.82 -35.84 -14.56
CA LYS A 152 -23.33 -35.81 -13.18
C LYS A 152 -22.24 -36.13 -12.16
N LEU A 153 -21.42 -37.16 -12.42
CA LEU A 153 -20.32 -37.53 -11.54
C LEU A 153 -19.23 -36.45 -11.48
N SER A 154 -18.90 -35.81 -12.61
CA SER A 154 -17.91 -34.72 -12.66
C SER A 154 -18.41 -33.46 -11.95
N TYR A 155 -19.69 -33.10 -12.11
CA TYR A 155 -20.32 -31.97 -11.42
C TYR A 155 -20.47 -32.25 -9.94
N GLN A 156 -20.82 -33.48 -9.54
CA GLN A 156 -20.85 -33.88 -8.12
C GLN A 156 -19.48 -33.87 -7.49
N THR A 157 -18.44 -34.36 -8.19
CA THR A 157 -17.07 -34.38 -7.66
C THR A 157 -16.49 -32.96 -7.55
N ALA A 158 -16.74 -32.11 -8.55
CA ALA A 158 -16.35 -30.71 -8.52
C ALA A 158 -17.15 -29.94 -7.45
N ALA A 159 -18.47 -30.15 -7.37
CA ALA A 159 -19.31 -29.58 -6.33
C ALA A 159 -18.87 -30.05 -4.94
N ASP A 160 -18.58 -31.33 -4.71
CA ASP A 160 -18.11 -31.86 -3.41
C ASP A 160 -16.72 -31.34 -3.03
N ALA A 161 -15.80 -31.26 -3.99
CA ALA A 161 -14.47 -30.67 -3.76
C ALA A 161 -14.59 -29.17 -3.45
N ILE A 162 -15.47 -28.46 -4.15
CA ILE A 162 -15.70 -27.05 -3.92
C ILE A 162 -16.53 -26.82 -2.66
N ILE A 163 -17.46 -27.69 -2.29
CA ILE A 163 -18.19 -27.70 -1.01
C ILE A 163 -17.22 -27.88 0.15
N LYS A 164 -16.25 -28.79 0.03
CA LYS A 164 -15.16 -28.94 1.00
C LYS A 164 -14.25 -27.71 1.06
N LEU A 165 -14.03 -27.01 -0.07
CA LEU A 165 -13.32 -25.73 -0.11
C LEU A 165 -14.17 -24.54 0.42
N CYS A 166 -15.47 -24.52 0.16
CA CYS A 166 -16.44 -23.50 0.57
C CYS A 166 -16.82 -23.63 2.04
N GLY A 167 -16.76 -24.84 2.61
CA GLY A 167 -16.74 -25.07 4.05
C GLY A 167 -15.62 -24.31 4.75
N ASN A 168 -14.61 -23.84 3.99
CA ASN A 168 -13.64 -22.87 4.44
C ASN A 168 -13.49 -21.71 3.42
N MET A 169 -14.52 -20.84 3.33
CA MET A 169 -14.51 -19.64 2.47
C MET A 169 -13.23 -18.80 2.60
N SER A 170 -12.51 -18.85 3.73
CA SER A 170 -11.22 -18.16 3.88
C SER A 170 -10.16 -18.60 2.87
N ILE A 171 -10.12 -19.90 2.54
CA ILE A 171 -9.20 -20.45 1.55
C ILE A 171 -9.57 -19.91 0.18
N LEU A 172 -10.85 -19.94 -0.18
CA LEU A 172 -11.36 -19.43 -1.45
C LEU A 172 -11.01 -17.94 -1.64
N ILE A 173 -11.27 -17.11 -0.62
CA ILE A 173 -10.98 -15.66 -0.65
C ILE A 173 -9.49 -15.41 -0.90
N ASN A 174 -8.60 -16.20 -0.30
CA ASN A 174 -7.16 -16.04 -0.46
C ASN A 174 -6.64 -16.47 -1.84
N GLN A 175 -7.34 -17.36 -2.54
CA GLN A 175 -6.97 -17.78 -3.90
C GLN A 175 -7.42 -16.79 -4.99
N ILE A 176 -8.37 -15.91 -4.68
CA ILE A 176 -8.86 -14.91 -5.63
C ILE A 176 -7.90 -13.71 -5.63
N VAL A 177 -7.28 -13.42 -6.76
CA VAL A 177 -6.42 -12.25 -6.98
C VAL A 177 -6.87 -11.50 -8.24
N PRO A 178 -6.54 -10.20 -8.41
CA PRO A 178 -6.98 -9.44 -9.56
C PRO A 178 -6.63 -10.10 -10.91
N GLU A 179 -5.49 -10.76 -11.00
CA GLU A 179 -4.98 -11.38 -12.23
C GLU A 179 -5.78 -12.63 -12.65
N ASN A 180 -6.34 -13.37 -11.69
CA ASN A 180 -7.11 -14.58 -11.96
C ASN A 180 -8.62 -14.40 -11.73
N PHE A 181 -9.07 -13.18 -11.43
CA PHE A 181 -10.44 -12.88 -11.02
C PHE A 181 -11.47 -13.39 -12.03
N ASN A 182 -11.32 -13.03 -13.32
CA ASN A 182 -12.25 -13.45 -14.37
C ASN A 182 -12.28 -14.98 -14.54
N LYS A 183 -11.12 -15.64 -14.43
CA LYS A 183 -11.04 -17.10 -14.52
C LYS A 183 -11.76 -17.76 -13.35
N ILE A 184 -11.55 -17.29 -12.13
CA ILE A 184 -12.24 -17.84 -10.95
C ILE A 184 -13.74 -17.56 -11.01
N TRP A 185 -14.12 -16.34 -11.41
CA TRP A 185 -15.52 -15.97 -11.57
C TRP A 185 -16.25 -16.92 -12.53
N THR A 186 -15.72 -17.10 -13.74
CA THR A 186 -16.37 -17.90 -14.79
C THR A 186 -16.24 -19.41 -14.54
N SER A 187 -15.06 -19.91 -14.15
CA SER A 187 -14.80 -21.35 -14.09
C SER A 187 -15.11 -21.99 -12.75
N ILE A 188 -15.16 -21.22 -11.65
CA ILE A 188 -15.34 -21.77 -10.29
C ILE A 188 -16.61 -21.23 -9.66
N LEU A 189 -16.80 -19.91 -9.63
CA LEU A 189 -17.93 -19.32 -8.92
C LEU A 189 -19.25 -19.51 -9.69
N THR A 190 -19.26 -19.25 -11.00
CA THR A 190 -20.47 -19.29 -11.84
C THR A 190 -21.25 -20.60 -11.71
N PRO A 191 -20.63 -21.81 -11.82
CA PRO A 191 -21.35 -23.07 -11.66
C PRO A 191 -21.99 -23.29 -10.28
N LEU A 192 -21.60 -22.52 -9.28
CA LEU A 192 -22.00 -22.67 -7.87
C LEU A 192 -22.89 -21.54 -7.38
N MET A 193 -23.19 -20.57 -8.24
CA MET A 193 -24.10 -19.48 -7.92
C MET A 193 -25.53 -19.99 -7.78
N LYS A 194 -26.34 -19.33 -6.94
CA LYS A 194 -27.78 -19.56 -6.89
C LYS A 194 -28.41 -19.30 -8.27
N ASP A 195 -29.47 -20.01 -8.61
CA ASP A 195 -30.15 -19.94 -9.90
C ASP A 195 -30.49 -18.50 -10.32
N GLN A 196 -30.88 -17.66 -9.37
CA GLN A 196 -31.19 -16.24 -9.59
C GLN A 196 -30.00 -15.37 -10.05
N TYR A 197 -28.77 -15.88 -9.95
CA TYR A 197 -27.53 -15.23 -10.36
C TYR A 197 -26.84 -15.94 -11.53
N GLN A 198 -27.34 -17.11 -11.94
CA GLN A 198 -26.80 -17.84 -13.09
C GLN A 198 -26.95 -17.01 -14.37
N PRO A 199 -25.96 -17.04 -15.28
CA PRO A 199 -26.09 -16.42 -16.58
C PRO A 199 -27.20 -17.13 -17.38
N THR A 200 -27.96 -16.34 -18.13
CA THR A 200 -28.98 -16.88 -19.03
C THR A 200 -28.38 -17.10 -20.40
N ILE A 201 -28.83 -18.11 -21.14
CA ILE A 201 -28.38 -18.32 -22.52
C ILE A 201 -29.39 -17.68 -23.47
N SER A 202 -28.91 -16.76 -24.30
CA SER A 202 -29.68 -16.18 -25.41
C SER A 202 -28.88 -16.37 -26.69
N ASN A 203 -29.47 -17.04 -27.68
CA ASN A 203 -28.84 -17.33 -28.98
C ASN A 203 -27.45 -18.01 -28.85
N GLY A 204 -27.29 -18.92 -27.88
CA GLY A 204 -26.01 -19.61 -27.62
C GLY A 204 -24.94 -18.75 -26.94
N VAL A 205 -25.26 -17.51 -26.58
CA VAL A 205 -24.36 -16.59 -25.86
C VAL A 205 -24.77 -16.49 -24.39
N PRO A 206 -23.86 -16.72 -23.44
CA PRO A 206 -24.11 -16.45 -22.03
C PRO A 206 -24.29 -14.95 -21.80
N ILE A 207 -25.47 -14.53 -21.34
CA ILE A 207 -25.76 -13.18 -20.91
C ILE A 207 -25.66 -13.13 -19.38
N GLU A 208 -24.74 -12.29 -18.90
CA GLU A 208 -24.47 -12.14 -17.48
C GLU A 208 -25.70 -11.54 -16.77
N ASN A 209 -26.07 -12.12 -15.62
CA ASN A 209 -27.22 -11.69 -14.86
C ASN A 209 -26.96 -10.34 -14.20
N GLN A 210 -27.88 -9.38 -14.37
CA GLN A 210 -27.71 -8.02 -13.85
C GLN A 210 -27.59 -7.97 -12.31
N ASN A 211 -28.27 -8.88 -11.60
CA ASN A 211 -28.14 -9.00 -10.15
C ASN A 211 -26.77 -9.58 -9.74
N ALA A 212 -26.19 -10.46 -10.56
CA ALA A 212 -24.86 -11.01 -10.33
C ALA A 212 -23.76 -9.98 -10.61
N LEU A 213 -23.99 -9.04 -11.54
CA LEU A 213 -23.02 -8.01 -11.91
C LEU A 213 -22.65 -7.09 -10.73
N GLY A 214 -23.64 -6.71 -9.90
CA GLY A 214 -23.40 -5.92 -8.69
C GLY A 214 -22.53 -6.66 -7.68
N LEU A 215 -22.81 -7.95 -7.45
CA LEU A 215 -22.00 -8.80 -6.57
C LEU A 215 -20.60 -9.06 -7.14
N LYS A 216 -20.48 -9.18 -8.47
CA LYS A 216 -19.19 -9.30 -9.17
C LYS A 216 -18.30 -8.09 -8.92
N GLN A 217 -18.84 -6.88 -9.08
CA GLN A 217 -18.08 -5.65 -8.85
C GLN A 217 -17.70 -5.53 -7.37
N LYS A 218 -18.63 -5.85 -6.46
CA LYS A 218 -18.36 -5.82 -5.01
C LYS A 218 -17.27 -6.84 -4.61
N LEU A 219 -17.28 -8.03 -5.20
CA LEU A 219 -16.23 -9.03 -4.98
C LEU A 219 -14.89 -8.54 -5.55
N LEU A 220 -14.90 -7.94 -6.73
CA LEU A 220 -13.69 -7.37 -7.34
C LEU A 220 -13.09 -6.28 -6.46
N ASP A 221 -13.91 -5.35 -5.96
CA ASP A 221 -13.46 -4.26 -5.07
C ASP A 221 -12.80 -4.81 -3.81
N VAL A 222 -13.40 -5.86 -3.23
CA VAL A 222 -12.86 -6.59 -2.07
C VAL A 222 -11.51 -7.25 -2.37
N VAL A 223 -11.40 -7.93 -3.51
CA VAL A 223 -10.17 -8.60 -3.96
C VAL A 223 -9.06 -7.58 -4.20
N VAL A 224 -9.37 -6.47 -4.86
CA VAL A 224 -8.43 -5.38 -5.14
C VAL A 224 -8.00 -4.70 -3.85
N LEU A 225 -8.92 -4.48 -2.90
CA LEU A 225 -8.58 -3.93 -1.58
C LEU A 225 -7.62 -4.87 -0.83
N ARG A 226 -7.88 -6.18 -0.86
CA ARG A 226 -6.99 -7.19 -0.26
C ARG A 226 -5.58 -7.13 -0.84
N ASP A 227 -5.46 -7.08 -2.18
CA ASP A 227 -4.16 -6.97 -2.86
C ASP A 227 -3.45 -5.66 -2.51
N ASN A 228 -4.19 -4.54 -2.48
CA ASN A 228 -3.67 -3.23 -2.10
C ASN A 228 -3.12 -3.21 -0.68
N ILE A 229 -3.76 -3.90 0.26
CA ILE A 229 -3.25 -4.04 1.64
C ILE A 229 -1.94 -4.81 1.63
N GLY A 230 -1.85 -5.91 0.87
CA GLY A 230 -0.61 -6.68 0.76
C GLY A 230 0.56 -5.85 0.22
N GLU A 231 0.31 -5.07 -0.83
CA GLU A 231 1.28 -4.13 -1.40
C GLU A 231 1.66 -3.01 -0.41
N GLY A 232 0.68 -2.42 0.27
CA GLY A 232 0.90 -1.37 1.27
C GLY A 232 1.69 -1.85 2.48
N MET A 233 1.50 -3.10 2.92
CA MET A 233 2.31 -3.71 3.98
C MET A 233 3.77 -3.86 3.57
N TRP A 234 4.04 -4.33 2.35
CA TRP A 234 5.42 -4.37 1.82
C TRP A 234 6.05 -2.98 1.82
N PHE A 235 5.32 -1.97 1.35
CA PHE A 235 5.79 -0.59 1.37
C PHE A 235 6.10 -0.11 2.80
N LEU A 236 5.22 -0.39 3.76
CA LEU A 236 5.41 -0.02 5.16
C LEU A 236 6.62 -0.69 5.79
N TYR A 237 6.77 -2.01 5.63
CA TYR A 237 7.90 -2.76 6.18
C TYR A 237 9.24 -2.26 5.62
N THR A 238 9.31 -2.05 4.30
CA THR A 238 10.52 -1.51 3.67
C THR A 238 10.79 -0.07 4.13
N ALA A 239 9.77 0.77 4.28
CA ALA A 239 9.95 2.13 4.78
C ALA A 239 10.50 2.16 6.20
N ILE A 240 9.97 1.34 7.12
CA ILE A 240 10.48 1.24 8.50
C ILE A 240 11.95 0.83 8.50
N LEU A 241 12.32 -0.18 7.69
CA LEU A 241 13.70 -0.63 7.54
C LEU A 241 14.59 0.51 7.02
N LEU A 242 14.17 1.21 5.97
CA LEU A 242 14.94 2.29 5.37
C LEU A 242 15.10 3.48 6.30
N THR A 243 14.04 3.92 6.96
CA THR A 243 14.13 4.98 7.97
C THR A 243 15.11 4.58 9.06
N SER A 244 15.10 3.33 9.52
CA SER A 244 16.05 2.85 10.54
C SER A 244 17.50 2.92 10.05
N ILE A 245 17.78 2.43 8.84
CA ILE A 245 19.12 2.45 8.24
C ILE A 245 19.61 3.90 8.03
N VAL A 246 18.75 4.76 7.49
CA VAL A 246 19.08 6.16 7.20
C VAL A 246 19.36 6.93 8.49
N GLN A 247 18.51 6.78 9.50
CA GLN A 247 18.69 7.47 10.78
C GLN A 247 19.92 6.96 11.53
N TYR A 248 20.18 5.65 11.48
CA TYR A 248 21.43 5.09 11.99
C TYR A 248 22.66 5.71 11.31
N LYS A 249 22.66 5.82 9.96
CA LYS A 249 23.76 6.44 9.22
C LYS A 249 23.96 7.92 9.57
N ILE A 250 22.87 8.69 9.66
CA ILE A 250 22.93 10.10 10.03
C ILE A 250 23.48 10.27 11.45
N THR A 251 23.01 9.47 12.39
CA THR A 251 23.40 9.58 13.80
C THR A 251 24.84 9.11 14.04
N SER A 252 25.26 8.04 13.37
CA SER A 252 26.59 7.42 13.55
C SER A 252 27.74 8.17 12.85
N ARG A 253 27.48 8.92 11.78
CA ARG A 253 28.55 9.65 11.06
C ARG A 253 29.16 10.79 11.87
N GLY A 254 28.39 11.37 12.81
CA GLY A 254 28.76 12.64 13.44
C GLY A 254 28.73 13.83 12.46
N CYS A 255 28.78 15.04 13.00
CA CYS A 255 28.73 16.25 12.19
C CYS A 255 30.12 16.62 11.64
N VAL A 256 30.26 16.74 10.32
CA VAL A 256 31.50 17.18 9.68
C VAL A 256 31.50 18.71 9.66
N GLN A 257 32.13 19.34 10.66
CA GLN A 257 32.32 20.78 10.69
C GLN A 257 33.59 21.14 9.89
N ASN A 258 33.47 22.01 8.89
CA ASN A 258 34.65 22.58 8.24
C ASN A 258 35.27 23.68 9.13
N LEU A 259 36.56 23.98 8.97
CA LEU A 259 37.28 24.97 9.80
C LEU A 259 36.65 26.38 9.74
N GLN A 260 36.08 26.75 8.59
CA GLN A 260 35.39 28.03 8.40
C GLN A 260 34.08 28.10 9.18
N ASP A 261 33.33 27.00 9.23
CA ASP A 261 32.05 26.85 9.94
C ASP A 261 32.28 26.91 11.45
N ILE A 262 33.39 26.34 11.95
CA ILE A 262 33.79 26.45 13.35
C ILE A 262 34.08 27.91 13.71
N GLN A 263 34.87 28.60 12.88
CA GLN A 263 35.21 30.01 13.09
C GLN A 263 33.96 30.90 13.05
N GLN A 264 33.06 30.67 12.10
CA GLN A 264 31.82 31.43 11.95
C GLN A 264 30.86 31.19 13.12
N ASN A 265 30.68 29.94 13.54
CA ASN A 265 29.86 29.61 14.71
C ASN A 265 30.44 30.22 16.00
N GLN A 266 31.77 30.24 16.14
CA GLN A 266 32.44 30.89 17.28
C GLN A 266 32.21 32.41 17.28
N GLN A 267 32.34 33.07 16.12
CA GLN A 267 32.05 34.51 15.99
C GLN A 267 30.59 34.84 16.32
N ASP A 268 29.65 34.04 15.82
CA ASP A 268 28.22 34.23 16.10
C ASP A 268 27.89 34.01 17.57
N TYR A 269 28.54 33.04 18.22
CA TYR A 269 28.42 32.83 19.66
C TYR A 269 28.96 34.04 20.46
N LEU A 270 30.13 34.56 20.11
CA LEU A 270 30.72 35.74 20.73
C LEU A 270 29.83 36.99 20.56
N LYS A 271 29.26 37.21 19.37
CA LYS A 271 28.29 38.29 19.12
C LYS A 271 27.04 38.13 19.98
N LYS A 272 26.46 36.93 20.04
CA LYS A 272 25.29 36.65 20.88
C LYS A 272 25.58 36.84 22.38
N GLN A 273 26.77 36.45 22.84
CA GLN A 273 27.22 36.73 24.20
C GLN A 273 27.35 38.23 24.45
N ALA A 274 28.03 38.97 23.57
CA ALA A 274 28.20 40.42 23.73
C ALA A 274 26.85 41.14 23.84
N VAL A 275 25.87 40.77 22.99
CA VAL A 275 24.51 41.31 23.06
C VAL A 275 23.82 40.97 24.39
N LYS A 276 23.89 39.71 24.85
CA LYS A 276 23.30 39.30 26.14
C LYS A 276 23.97 40.01 27.32
N THR A 277 25.30 40.13 27.31
CA THR A 277 26.05 40.82 28.38
C THR A 277 25.73 42.31 28.39
N ALA A 278 25.65 42.96 27.23
CA ALA A 278 25.24 44.36 27.13
C ALA A 278 23.78 44.59 27.57
N ALA A 279 22.87 43.68 27.22
CA ALA A 279 21.49 43.71 27.69
C ALA A 279 21.40 43.54 29.21
N ASN A 280 22.15 42.60 29.78
CA ASN A 280 22.22 42.38 31.22
C ASN A 280 22.85 43.57 31.97
N ALA A 281 23.86 44.22 31.39
CA ALA A 281 24.46 45.43 31.96
C ALA A 281 23.48 46.61 31.96
N LYS A 282 22.74 46.82 30.86
CA LYS A 282 21.66 47.82 30.80
C LYS A 282 20.56 47.51 31.82
N ALA A 283 20.15 46.25 31.95
CA ALA A 283 19.14 45.83 32.93
C ALA A 283 19.60 46.09 34.37
N LYS A 284 20.86 45.75 34.72
CA LYS A 284 21.42 46.06 36.05
C LYS A 284 21.43 47.56 36.33
N ASN A 285 21.86 48.39 35.38
CA ASN A 285 21.92 49.84 35.55
C ASN A 285 20.54 50.48 35.77
N MET A 286 19.47 49.93 35.18
CA MET A 286 18.09 50.39 35.41
C MET A 286 17.51 49.99 36.77
N VAL A 287 18.06 48.99 37.45
CA VAL A 287 17.62 48.60 38.81
C VAL A 287 18.20 49.54 39.87
N TYR A 288 19.43 50.03 39.69
CA TYR A 288 20.07 50.95 40.65
C TYR A 288 19.60 52.40 40.57
N THR A 289 18.96 52.82 39.47
CA THR A 289 18.45 54.20 39.31
C THR A 289 17.05 54.42 39.87
N LYS A 290 16.39 53.38 40.39
CA LYS A 290 15.01 53.46 40.90
C LYS A 290 14.90 53.45 42.44
N SER A 291 16.00 53.68 43.15
CA SER A 291 16.05 53.74 44.62
C SER A 291 16.74 55.03 45.08
N THR A 292 16.05 56.15 44.93
CA THR A 292 16.27 57.41 45.66
C THR A 292 15.00 58.25 45.53
#